data_AF-A0A2T0PTA4-F1
#
_entry.id   AF-A0A2T0PTA4-F1
#
_cell.length_a   1.000
_cell.length_b   1.000
_cell.length_c   1.000
_cell.angle_alpha   90.00
_cell.angle_beta   90.00
_cell.angle_gamma   90.00
#
_symmetry.space_group_name_H-M   'P 1'
#
loop_
_entity.id
_entity.type
_entity.pdbx_description
1 polymer ?
#
loop_
_entity_poly.entity_id
_entity_poly.type
_entity_poly.pdbx_seq_one_letter_code
_entity_poly.pdbx_strand_id
1 'polypeptide(L)'
;MWTVFGPTNVQLHAVSIEMETGEASEALRLADDVDATSAASIERQTTFSLEVARCYEQRRNDSGVFVHLLNAEETGPEDLKYNLLARDLVRGLVKRARPSYARQVRALANRIGLFE
;
A
#
# COMPACT_ATOMS: atom_id res chain seq x y z
N MET A 1 -12.12 -2.38 27.67
CA MET A 1 -12.86 -2.46 26.39
C MET A 1 -12.29 -1.38 25.49
N TRP A 2 -11.32 -1.72 24.63
CA TRP A 2 -10.74 -0.81 23.64
C TRP A 2 -11.68 -0.83 22.44
N THR A 3 -12.43 0.24 22.23
CA THR A 3 -13.27 0.34 21.03
C THR A 3 -12.38 0.54 19.81
N VAL A 4 -12.87 0.19 18.62
CA VAL A 4 -12.19 0.43 17.34
C VAL A 4 -11.88 1.92 17.05
N PHE A 5 -12.20 2.83 17.97
CA PHE A 5 -11.90 4.27 17.92
C PHE A 5 -10.72 4.67 18.82
N GLY A 6 -9.70 3.80 18.94
CA GLY A 6 -8.45 4.15 19.61
C GLY A 6 -7.66 5.22 18.85
N PRO A 7 -6.75 5.98 19.52
CA PRO A 7 -5.99 7.07 18.90
C PRO A 7 -5.28 6.71 17.60
N THR A 8 -4.73 5.49 17.50
CA THR A 8 -4.07 4.98 16.29
C THR A 8 -5.02 4.84 15.11
N ASN A 9 -6.25 4.36 15.31
CA ASN A 9 -7.21 4.20 14.22
C ASN A 9 -7.67 5.56 13.68
N VAL A 10 -7.82 6.56 14.55
CA VAL A 10 -8.13 7.94 14.16
C VAL A 10 -6.96 8.55 13.38
N GLN A 11 -5.72 8.35 13.83
CA GLN A 11 -4.53 8.82 13.10
C GLN A 11 -4.42 8.17 11.72
N LEU A 12 -4.60 6.85 11.62
CA LEU A 12 -4.62 6.16 10.33
C LEU A 12 -5.71 6.72 9.41
N HIS A 13 -6.91 7.04 9.94
CA HIS A 13 -7.97 7.64 9.13
C HIS A 13 -7.65 9.07 8.69
N ALA A 14 -7.04 9.87 9.56
CA ALA A 14 -6.58 11.20 9.20
C ALA A 14 -5.54 11.14 8.07
N VAL A 15 -4.57 10.22 8.15
CA VAL A 15 -3.58 10.03 7.09
C VAL A 15 -4.22 9.52 5.80
N SER A 16 -5.15 8.55 5.86
CA SER A 16 -5.90 8.10 4.68
C SER A 16 -6.62 9.25 3.98
N ILE A 17 -7.25 10.17 4.72
CA ILE A 17 -7.93 11.34 4.16
C ILE A 17 -6.92 12.27 3.48
N GLU A 18 -5.79 12.57 4.11
CA GLU A 18 -4.75 13.42 3.50
C GLU A 18 -4.09 12.77 2.28
N MET A 19 -4.02 11.43 2.21
CA MET A 19 -3.57 10.72 1.01
C MET A 19 -4.54 10.87 -0.17
N GLU A 20 -5.82 11.11 0.09
CA GLU A 20 -6.86 11.31 -0.92
C GLU A 20 -6.96 12.77 -1.42
N THR A 21 -6.49 13.76 -0.65
CA THR A 21 -6.57 15.19 -1.00
C THR A 21 -5.54 15.64 -2.05
N GLY A 22 -4.59 14.79 -2.42
CA GLY A 22 -3.68 14.99 -3.57
C GLY A 22 -2.30 15.55 -3.21
N GLU A 23 -2.01 15.83 -1.94
CA GLU A 23 -0.69 16.26 -1.47
C GLU A 23 0.18 15.06 -1.06
N ALA A 24 0.52 14.21 -2.04
CA ALA A 24 1.24 12.95 -1.80
C ALA A 24 2.54 13.09 -1.00
N SER A 25 3.21 14.25 -1.04
CA SER A 25 4.44 14.47 -0.26
C SER A 25 4.17 14.68 1.22
N GLU A 26 3.13 15.46 1.55
CA GLU A 26 2.75 15.69 2.94
C GLU A 26 2.10 14.44 3.55
N ALA A 27 1.30 13.73 2.76
CA ALA A 27 0.71 12.48 3.17
C ALA A 27 1.77 11.39 3.50
N LEU A 28 2.86 11.31 2.72
CA LEU A 28 3.99 10.44 3.03
C LEU A 28 4.73 10.88 4.30
N ARG A 29 4.91 12.20 4.51
CA ARG A 29 5.52 12.72 5.74
C ARG A 29 4.72 12.35 6.98
N LEU A 30 3.39 12.44 6.90
CA LEU A 30 2.50 12.02 7.98
C LEU A 30 2.50 10.49 8.18
N ALA A 31 2.63 9.73 7.09
CA ALA A 31 2.70 8.26 7.15
C ALA A 31 3.95 7.76 7.89
N ASP A 32 5.08 8.44 7.76
CA ASP A 32 6.33 8.09 8.46
C ASP A 32 6.21 8.19 10.00
N ASP A 33 5.29 9.03 10.49
CA ASP A 33 5.04 9.22 11.92
C ASP A 33 4.06 8.19 12.51
N VAL A 34 3.44 7.34 11.68
CA VAL A 34 2.41 6.37 12.10
C VAL A 34 3.00 4.97 12.31
N ASP A 35 2.98 4.50 13.55
CA ASP A 35 3.20 3.08 13.84
C ASP A 35 1.93 2.26 13.58
N ALA A 36 1.73 1.87 12.33
CA ALA A 36 0.61 1.03 11.92
C ALA A 36 0.71 -0.40 12.50
N THR A 37 1.91 -0.86 12.85
CA THR A 37 2.15 -2.27 13.21
C THR A 37 1.71 -2.63 14.63
N SER A 38 1.77 -1.68 15.57
CA SER A 38 1.54 -1.96 16.99
C SER A 38 0.07 -1.89 17.43
N ALA A 39 -0.80 -1.21 16.67
CA ALA A 39 -2.13 -0.87 17.17
C ALA A 39 -3.27 -0.98 16.15
N ALA A 40 -2.99 -1.33 14.89
CA ALA A 40 -4.00 -1.49 13.85
C ALA A 40 -4.28 -2.97 13.55
N SER A 41 -5.50 -3.29 13.11
CA SER A 41 -5.82 -4.64 12.61
C SER A 41 -4.99 -4.96 11.35
N ILE A 42 -4.82 -6.25 11.04
CA ILE A 42 -4.11 -6.70 9.83
C ILE A 42 -4.69 -6.04 8.57
N GLU A 43 -6.02 -6.02 8.43
CA GLU A 43 -6.71 -5.35 7.33
C GLU A 43 -6.32 -3.88 7.21
N ARG A 44 -6.30 -3.14 8.34
CA ARG A 44 -5.95 -1.72 8.38
C ARG A 44 -4.48 -1.48 8.01
N GLN A 45 -3.57 -2.37 8.43
CA GLN A 45 -2.16 -2.34 8.05
C GLN A 45 -1.97 -2.55 6.53
N THR A 46 -2.72 -3.50 5.97
CA THR A 46 -2.74 -3.77 4.52
C THR A 46 -3.29 -2.56 3.75
N THR A 47 -4.43 -2.01 4.15
CA THR A 47 -5.03 -0.81 3.54
C THR A 47 -4.06 0.37 3.57
N PHE A 48 -3.45 0.64 4.73
CA PHE A 48 -2.49 1.73 4.88
C PHE A 48 -1.29 1.55 3.94
N SER A 49 -0.74 0.35 3.85
CA SER A 49 0.36 0.03 2.93
C SER A 49 -0.03 0.31 1.46
N LEU A 50 -1.27 0.01 1.07
CA LEU A 50 -1.76 0.28 -0.28
C LEU A 50 -1.98 1.78 -0.56
N GLU A 51 -2.45 2.54 0.42
CA GLU A 51 -2.60 3.99 0.30
C GLU A 51 -1.22 4.66 0.18
N VAL A 52 -0.24 4.25 0.98
CA VAL A 52 1.16 4.69 0.86
C VAL A 52 1.73 4.33 -0.52
N ALA A 53 1.49 3.11 -1.01
CA ALA A 53 1.92 2.69 -2.35
C ALA A 53 1.31 3.59 -3.45
N ARG A 54 0.04 3.99 -3.30
CA ARG A 54 -0.63 4.93 -4.21
C ARG A 54 0.03 6.31 -4.19
N CYS A 55 0.43 6.83 -3.04
CA CYS A 55 1.17 8.10 -2.96
C CYS A 55 2.52 8.04 -3.70
N TYR A 56 3.25 6.92 -3.58
CA TYR A 56 4.47 6.71 -4.36
C TYR A 56 4.21 6.61 -5.87
N GLU A 57 3.08 6.05 -6.27
CA GLU A 57 2.67 5.94 -7.68
C GLU A 57 2.40 7.32 -8.30
N GLN A 58 1.69 8.20 -7.58
CA GLN A 58 1.46 9.58 -7.99
C GLN A 58 2.78 10.35 -8.19
N ARG A 59 3.81 10.02 -7.40
CA ARG A 59 5.16 10.59 -7.50
C ARG A 59 6.06 9.87 -8.51
N ARG A 60 5.55 8.91 -9.27
CA ARG A 60 6.28 8.07 -10.24
C ARG A 60 7.49 7.34 -9.62
N ASN A 61 7.42 7.02 -8.33
CA ASN A 61 8.45 6.26 -7.62
C ASN A 61 8.09 4.77 -7.61
N ASP A 62 8.33 4.09 -8.72
CA ASP A 62 7.97 2.68 -8.89
C ASP A 62 8.63 1.73 -7.86
N SER A 63 9.82 2.07 -7.35
CA SER A 63 10.45 1.31 -6.25
C SER A 63 9.68 1.42 -4.94
N GLY A 64 9.21 2.62 -4.60
CA GLY A 64 8.39 2.84 -3.41
C GLY A 64 7.07 2.08 -3.51
N VAL A 65 6.40 2.17 -4.67
CA VAL A 65 5.18 1.37 -4.94
C VAL A 65 5.45 -0.12 -4.70
N PHE A 66 6.56 -0.64 -5.24
CA PHE A 66 6.85 -2.06 -5.14
C PHE A 66 7.11 -2.52 -3.69
N VAL A 67 7.90 -1.76 -2.92
CA VAL A 67 8.17 -2.08 -1.50
C VAL A 67 6.88 -2.16 -0.69
N HIS A 68 5.98 -1.19 -0.85
CA HIS A 68 4.74 -1.16 -0.07
C HIS A 68 3.72 -2.23 -0.51
N LEU A 69 3.75 -2.65 -1.78
CA LEU A 69 2.97 -3.81 -2.24
C LEU A 69 3.48 -5.12 -1.64
N LEU A 70 4.79 -5.28 -1.43
CA LEU A 70 5.34 -6.46 -0.75
C LEU A 70 4.97 -6.47 0.74
N ASN A 71 5.00 -5.31 1.41
CA ASN A 71 4.54 -5.21 2.80
C ASN A 71 3.06 -5.58 2.93
N ALA A 72 2.22 -5.09 2.01
CA ALA A 72 0.80 -5.44 1.96
C ALA A 72 0.57 -6.95 1.67
N GLU A 73 1.44 -7.58 0.86
CA GLU A 73 1.39 -9.02 0.62
C GLU A 73 1.73 -9.83 1.87
N GLU A 74 2.70 -9.38 2.65
CA GLU A 74 3.12 -10.04 3.89
C GLU A 74 2.03 -9.99 4.96
N THR A 75 1.31 -8.88 5.07
CA THR A 75 0.25 -8.71 6.07
C THR A 75 -1.08 -9.34 5.64
N GLY A 76 -1.48 -9.17 4.38
CA GLY A 76 -2.80 -9.57 3.89
C GLY A 76 -2.77 -10.05 2.45
N PRO A 77 -2.27 -11.27 2.16
CA PRO A 77 -2.13 -11.76 0.78
C PRO A 77 -3.48 -11.87 0.07
N GLU A 78 -4.54 -12.26 0.79
CA GLU A 78 -5.88 -12.38 0.20
C GLU A 78 -6.53 -11.02 -0.04
N ASP A 79 -6.36 -10.08 0.90
CA ASP A 79 -6.79 -8.70 0.71
C ASP A 79 -6.09 -8.11 -0.53
N LEU A 80 -4.78 -8.30 -0.66
CA LEU A 80 -4.01 -7.83 -1.81
C LEU A 80 -4.51 -8.43 -3.13
N LYS A 81 -4.84 -9.72 -3.14
CA LYS A 81 -5.29 -10.43 -4.33
C LYS A 81 -6.60 -9.86 -4.89
N TYR A 82 -7.55 -9.52 -4.02
CA TYR A 82 -8.88 -9.07 -4.38
C TYR A 82 -9.07 -7.54 -4.37
N ASN A 83 -8.12 -6.79 -3.80
CA ASN A 83 -8.17 -5.33 -3.76
C ASN A 83 -7.89 -4.70 -5.15
N LEU A 84 -8.82 -3.89 -5.64
CA LEU A 84 -8.72 -3.25 -6.96
C LEU A 84 -7.53 -2.30 -7.08
N LEU A 85 -7.24 -1.49 -6.05
CA LEU A 85 -6.11 -0.57 -6.04
C LEU A 85 -4.79 -1.34 -6.14
N ALA A 86 -4.63 -2.41 -5.36
CA ALA A 86 -3.44 -3.26 -5.41
C ALA A 86 -3.22 -3.82 -6.83
N ARG A 87 -4.29 -4.36 -7.44
CA ARG A 87 -4.25 -4.91 -8.80
C ARG A 87 -3.85 -3.85 -9.83
N ASP A 88 -4.38 -2.64 -9.73
CA ASP A 88 -4.05 -1.54 -10.64
C ASP A 88 -2.60 -1.09 -10.49
N LEU A 89 -2.10 -0.94 -9.25
CA LEU A 89 -0.71 -0.60 -8.97
C LEU A 89 0.25 -1.67 -9.53
N VAL A 90 -0.03 -2.96 -9.30
CA VAL A 90 0.80 -4.05 -9.84
C VAL A 90 0.76 -4.08 -11.37
N ARG A 91 -0.41 -3.89 -12.00
CA ARG A 91 -0.53 -3.77 -13.47
C ARG A 91 0.30 -2.61 -14.02
N GLY A 92 0.30 -1.47 -13.33
CA GLY A 92 1.13 -0.31 -13.66
C GLY A 92 2.62 -0.66 -13.60
N LEU A 93 3.05 -1.29 -12.50
CA LEU A 93 4.43 -1.71 -12.32
C LEU A 93 4.90 -2.74 -13.34
N VAL A 94 4.07 -3.72 -13.71
CA VAL A 94 4.43 -4.71 -14.76
C VAL A 94 4.85 -4.02 -16.07
N LYS A 95 4.28 -2.85 -16.38
CA LYS A 95 4.59 -2.08 -17.59
C LYS A 95 5.84 -1.20 -17.45
N ARG A 96 6.16 -0.72 -16.25
CA ARG A 96 7.19 0.31 -16.03
C ARG A 96 8.42 -0.15 -15.24
N ALA A 97 8.34 -1.31 -14.58
CA ALA A 97 9.39 -1.81 -13.70
C ALA A 97 10.74 -1.91 -14.40
N ARG A 98 11.79 -1.41 -13.74
CA ARG A 98 13.16 -1.49 -14.24
C ARG A 98 13.63 -2.96 -14.28
N PRO A 99 14.57 -3.32 -15.17
CA PRO A 99 15.05 -4.69 -15.30
C PRO A 99 15.54 -5.34 -14.00
N SER A 100 16.06 -4.54 -13.06
CA SER A 100 16.58 -5.03 -11.77
C SER A 100 15.52 -5.69 -10.89
N TYR A 101 14.24 -5.28 -10.99
CA TYR A 101 13.15 -5.84 -10.18
C TYR A 101 11.92 -6.30 -10.97
N ALA A 102 11.96 -6.22 -12.31
CA ALA A 102 10.85 -6.64 -13.17
C ALA A 102 10.43 -8.11 -12.97
N ARG A 103 11.40 -9.00 -12.68
CA ARG A 103 11.10 -10.41 -12.39
C ARG A 103 10.28 -10.57 -11.11
N GLN A 104 10.58 -9.79 -10.08
CA GLN A 104 9.88 -9.87 -8.79
C GLN A 104 8.46 -9.29 -8.91
N VAL A 105 8.31 -8.19 -9.65
CA VAL A 105 6.99 -7.62 -9.97
C VAL A 105 6.11 -8.61 -10.73
N ARG A 106 6.67 -9.32 -11.72
CA ARG A 106 5.94 -10.38 -12.43
C ARG A 106 5.59 -11.55 -11.53
N ALA A 107 6.47 -11.93 -10.61
CA ALA A 107 6.19 -12.98 -9.63
C ALA A 107 5.03 -12.58 -8.70
N LEU A 108 5.00 -11.32 -8.23
CA LEU A 108 3.89 -10.78 -7.46
C LEU A 108 2.58 -10.81 -8.26
N ALA A 109 2.61 -10.31 -9.50
CA ALA A 109 1.44 -10.34 -10.39
C ALA A 109 0.89 -11.75 -10.64
N ASN A 110 1.75 -12.77 -10.74
CA ASN A 110 1.33 -14.17 -10.78
C ASN A 110 0.62 -14.60 -9.49
N ARG A 111 1.19 -14.31 -8.30
CA ARG A 111 0.61 -14.71 -7.02
C ARG A 111 -0.78 -14.11 -6.78
N ILE A 112 -1.01 -12.89 -7.26
CA ILE A 112 -2.32 -12.23 -7.16
C ILE A 112 -3.26 -12.52 -8.36
N GLY A 113 -2.91 -13.43 -9.26
CA GLY A 113 -3.78 -13.84 -10.38
C GLY A 113 -4.07 -12.73 -11.38
N LEU A 114 -3.03 -12.01 -11.84
CA LEU A 114 -3.17 -10.96 -12.87
C LEU A 114 -2.96 -11.43 -14.31
N PHE A 115 -2.41 -12.62 -14.50
CA PHE A 115 -2.11 -13.19 -15.82
C PHE A 115 -3.01 -14.37 -16.19
N GLU A 116 -4.11 -14.53 -15.46
CA GLU A 116 -5.17 -15.51 -15.70
C GLU A 116 -6.23 -14.96 -16.67
#